data_AF-A0A2V5Z659-F1
#
_entry.id   AF-A0A2V5Z659-F1
#
_cell.length_a   1.000
_cell.length_b   1.000
_cell.length_c   1.000
_cell.angle_alpha   90.00
_cell.angle_beta   90.00
_cell.angle_gamma   90.00
#
_symmetry.space_group_name_H-M   'P 1'
#
loop_
_entity.id
_entity.type
_entity.pdbx_description
1 polymer ?
#
loop_
_entity_poly.entity_id
_entity_poly.type
_entity_poly.pdbx_seq_one_letter_code
_entity_poly.pdbx_strand_id
1 'polypeptide(L)'
;MKANEATVYGVTKVAQLFPSIRKIKNRSLREKVAAVWSEAITTGCGGKGWTFSELRAIKFTLLAGDINMTFVEHLNSCVRQCIAIADVLKKSFRCSIPIQRDYLIAGALLADVGKPLEYDKDASGNVIQGKFGQQVRHPFSGVALAYKHGIPGEVL
;
A
#
# COMPACT_ATOMS: atom_id res chain seq x y z
N MET A 1 -2.49 -22.54 -24.59
CA MET A 1 -2.84 -21.39 -23.71
C MET A 1 -1.63 -20.48 -23.64
N LYS A 2 -1.70 -19.26 -24.17
CA LYS A 2 -0.67 -18.26 -23.88
C LYS A 2 -0.77 -17.93 -22.39
N ALA A 3 0.34 -17.99 -21.66
CA ALA A 3 0.38 -17.47 -20.31
C ALA A 3 -0.12 -16.02 -20.37
N ASN A 4 -1.18 -15.70 -19.62
CA ASN A 4 -1.64 -14.32 -19.50
C ASN A 4 -0.46 -13.52 -18.96
N GLU A 5 0.09 -12.59 -19.74
CA GLU A 5 1.12 -11.69 -19.25
C GLU A 5 0.55 -10.99 -18.01
N ALA A 6 1.18 -11.21 -16.86
CA ALA A 6 0.74 -10.60 -15.62
C ALA A 6 0.77 -9.09 -15.81
N THR A 7 -0.37 -8.43 -15.57
CA THR A 7 -0.43 -6.97 -15.68
C THR A 7 0.55 -6.37 -14.67
N VAL A 8 1.48 -5.53 -15.13
CA VAL A 8 2.46 -4.85 -14.26
C VAL A 8 2.16 -3.36 -14.23
N TYR A 9 1.92 -2.82 -13.04
CA TYR A 9 1.64 -1.40 -12.82
C TYR A 9 2.91 -0.67 -12.39
N GLY A 10 3.46 0.15 -13.29
CA GLY A 10 4.56 1.06 -12.96
C GLY A 10 4.12 2.24 -12.09
N VAL A 11 5.10 3.07 -11.69
CA VAL A 11 4.92 4.26 -10.82
C VAL A 11 3.76 5.15 -11.28
N THR A 12 3.64 5.41 -12.59
CA THR A 12 2.59 6.29 -13.13
C THR A 12 1.19 5.75 -12.86
N LYS A 13 0.98 4.43 -12.95
CA LYS A 13 -0.31 3.81 -12.67
C LYS A 13 -0.56 3.78 -11.16
N VAL A 14 0.37 3.29 -10.36
CA VAL A 14 0.22 3.25 -8.89
C VAL A 14 -0.05 4.66 -8.32
N ALA A 15 0.55 5.71 -8.88
CA ALA A 15 0.31 7.09 -8.47
C ALA A 15 -1.13 7.57 -8.67
N GLN A 16 -1.96 6.87 -9.45
CA GLN A 16 -3.40 7.17 -9.53
C GLN A 16 -4.11 6.86 -8.20
N LEU A 17 -3.71 5.79 -7.52
CA LEU A 17 -4.21 5.45 -6.18
C LEU A 17 -3.45 6.23 -5.10
N PHE A 18 -2.12 6.30 -5.21
CA PHE A 18 -1.26 6.87 -4.18
C PHE A 18 -0.30 7.93 -4.74
N PRO A 19 -0.75 9.18 -4.98
CA PRO A 19 0.03 10.20 -5.66
C PRO A 19 1.38 10.53 -4.98
N SER A 20 1.45 10.38 -3.66
CA SER A 20 2.65 10.66 -2.86
C SER A 20 3.85 9.77 -3.22
N ILE A 21 3.68 8.66 -3.93
CA ILE A 21 4.79 7.85 -4.46
C ILE A 21 5.75 8.70 -5.31
N ARG A 22 5.25 9.75 -5.99
CA ARG A 22 6.05 10.67 -6.79
C ARG A 22 6.99 11.55 -5.96
N LYS A 23 6.75 11.65 -4.65
CA LYS A 23 7.60 12.42 -3.71
C LYS A 23 8.83 11.63 -3.24
N ILE A 24 8.89 10.32 -3.49
CA ILE A 24 10.10 9.51 -3.29
C ILE A 24 11.11 9.91 -4.37
N LYS A 25 12.25 10.47 -3.98
CA LYS A 25 13.28 10.98 -4.89
C LYS A 25 14.16 9.86 -5.43
N ASN A 26 14.54 8.90 -4.58
CA ASN A 26 15.29 7.72 -4.98
C ASN A 26 14.47 6.90 -5.98
N ARG A 27 14.92 6.89 -7.23
CA ARG A 27 14.23 6.22 -8.33
C ARG A 27 14.05 4.73 -8.09
N SER A 28 15.11 4.05 -7.64
CA SER A 28 15.08 2.60 -7.41
C SER A 28 14.07 2.23 -6.32
N LEU A 29 14.08 2.95 -5.19
CA LEU A 29 13.09 2.73 -4.11
C LEU A 29 11.67 2.99 -4.62
N ARG A 30 11.46 4.08 -5.36
CA ARG A 30 10.14 4.43 -5.90
C ARG A 30 9.59 3.35 -6.84
N GLU A 31 10.44 2.81 -7.69
CA GLU A 31 10.09 1.70 -8.60
C GLU A 31 9.77 0.42 -7.83
N LYS A 32 10.54 0.09 -6.78
CA LYS A 32 10.25 -1.06 -5.89
C LYS A 32 8.92 -0.90 -5.16
N VAL A 33 8.62 0.27 -4.60
CA VAL A 33 7.32 0.54 -3.96
C VAL A 33 6.18 0.34 -4.95
N ALA A 34 6.33 0.79 -6.20
CA ALA A 34 5.33 0.55 -7.24
C ALA A 34 5.20 -0.94 -7.59
N ALA A 35 6.32 -1.69 -7.66
CA ALA A 35 6.31 -3.13 -7.93
C ALA A 35 5.60 -3.93 -6.81
N VAL A 36 5.83 -3.58 -5.55
CA VAL A 36 5.13 -4.17 -4.39
C VAL A 36 3.61 -3.96 -4.51
N TRP A 37 3.18 -2.72 -4.77
CA TRP A 37 1.77 -2.42 -5.00
C TRP A 37 1.22 -3.12 -6.23
N SER A 38 1.98 -3.19 -7.32
CA SER A 38 1.56 -3.91 -8.52
C SER A 38 1.24 -5.35 -8.21
N GLU A 39 2.13 -6.06 -7.50
CA GLU A 39 1.92 -7.46 -7.15
C GLU A 39 0.76 -7.63 -6.15
N ALA A 40 0.68 -6.80 -5.12
CA ALA A 40 -0.44 -6.85 -4.16
C ALA A 40 -1.80 -6.71 -4.87
N ILE A 41 -1.88 -5.79 -5.84
CA ILE A 41 -3.11 -5.54 -6.58
C ILE A 41 -3.44 -6.70 -7.52
N THR A 42 -2.46 -7.24 -8.24
CA THR A 42 -2.70 -8.25 -9.28
C THR A 42 -2.87 -9.66 -8.74
N THR A 43 -2.28 -9.94 -7.57
CA THR A 43 -2.38 -11.24 -6.89
C THR A 43 -3.40 -11.24 -5.75
N GLY A 44 -3.89 -10.07 -5.34
CA GLY A 44 -4.96 -9.93 -4.35
C GLY A 44 -6.31 -10.48 -4.81
N CYS A 45 -7.33 -10.37 -3.96
CA CYS A 45 -8.67 -10.93 -4.21
C CYS A 45 -8.62 -12.44 -4.54
N GLY A 46 -7.87 -13.21 -3.74
CA GLY A 46 -7.71 -14.65 -3.96
C GLY A 46 -7.07 -15.01 -5.32
N GLY A 47 -6.17 -14.17 -5.84
CA GLY A 47 -5.50 -14.38 -7.12
C GLY A 47 -6.24 -13.85 -8.35
N LYS A 48 -7.43 -13.27 -8.18
CA LYS A 48 -8.22 -12.68 -9.28
C LYS A 48 -7.74 -11.27 -9.64
N GLY A 49 -7.04 -10.62 -8.72
CA GLY A 49 -6.63 -9.23 -8.82
C GLY A 49 -7.75 -8.25 -8.52
N TRP A 50 -7.36 -7.02 -8.22
CA TRP A 50 -8.26 -5.89 -8.00
C TRP A 50 -8.15 -4.88 -9.13
N THR A 51 -9.29 -4.31 -9.53
CA THR A 51 -9.31 -3.07 -10.30
C THR A 51 -9.10 -1.87 -9.37
N PHE A 52 -8.65 -0.75 -9.94
CA PHE A 52 -8.45 0.48 -9.17
C PHE A 52 -9.76 1.07 -8.64
N SER A 53 -10.87 0.91 -9.38
CA SER A 53 -12.20 1.31 -8.93
C SER A 53 -12.65 0.50 -7.71
N GLU A 54 -12.41 -0.81 -7.71
CA GLU A 54 -12.76 -1.65 -6.57
C GLU A 54 -11.93 -1.28 -5.34
N LEU A 55 -10.61 -1.10 -5.47
CA LEU A 55 -9.76 -0.71 -4.34
C LEU A 55 -10.18 0.62 -3.72
N ARG A 56 -10.67 1.58 -4.53
CA ARG A 56 -11.21 2.85 -4.02
C ARG A 56 -12.52 2.66 -3.25
N ALA A 57 -13.32 1.66 -3.59
CA ALA A 57 -14.60 1.39 -2.94
C ALA A 57 -14.45 0.57 -1.65
N ILE A 58 -13.32 -0.12 -1.44
CA ILE A 58 -13.06 -0.89 -0.23
C ILE A 58 -13.03 0.04 0.99
N LYS A 59 -13.87 -0.26 2.00
CA LYS A 59 -13.83 0.41 3.31
C LYS A 59 -12.48 0.15 3.99
N PHE A 60 -11.97 1.12 4.74
CA PHE A 60 -10.65 1.02 5.38
C PHE A 60 -10.50 -0.22 6.29
N THR A 61 -11.57 -0.60 6.96
CA THR A 61 -11.62 -1.79 7.82
C THR A 61 -13.02 -2.39 7.77
N LEU A 62 -13.08 -3.72 7.84
CA LEU A 62 -14.33 -4.47 7.98
C LEU A 62 -14.80 -4.56 9.44
N LEU A 63 -14.00 -4.07 10.40
CA LEU A 63 -14.22 -4.26 11.83
C LEU A 63 -14.78 -3.04 12.57
N ALA A 64 -14.68 -1.83 12.01
CA ALA A 64 -15.03 -0.60 12.72
C ALA A 64 -16.48 -0.13 12.53
N GLY A 65 -17.39 -1.05 12.19
CA GLY A 65 -18.80 -0.71 11.94
C GLY A 65 -18.99 0.12 10.67
N ASP A 66 -20.08 0.91 10.62
CA ASP A 66 -20.41 1.70 9.44
C ASP A 66 -19.59 3.00 9.37
N ILE A 67 -18.44 2.92 8.71
CA ILE A 67 -17.59 4.08 8.41
C ILE A 67 -17.63 4.39 6.91
N ASN A 68 -17.66 5.68 6.58
CA ASN A 68 -17.59 6.18 5.20
C ASN A 68 -16.15 6.31 4.68
N MET A 69 -15.14 6.01 5.50
CA MET A 69 -13.74 6.15 5.11
C MET A 69 -13.25 4.93 4.31
N THR A 70 -12.71 5.19 3.12
CA THR A 70 -12.16 4.14 2.27
C THR A 70 -10.69 3.85 2.59
N PHE A 71 -10.24 2.67 2.17
CA PHE A 71 -8.86 2.23 2.32
C PHE A 71 -7.85 3.17 1.65
N VAL A 72 -8.12 3.55 0.39
CA VAL A 72 -7.21 4.42 -0.38
C VAL A 72 -7.14 5.83 0.23
N GLU A 73 -8.26 6.35 0.74
CA GLU A 73 -8.27 7.64 1.44
C GLU A 73 -7.47 7.60 2.74
N HIS A 74 -7.66 6.54 3.54
CA HIS A 74 -6.92 6.34 4.78
C HIS A 74 -5.41 6.34 4.53
N LEU A 75 -4.93 5.52 3.58
CA LEU A 75 -3.50 5.40 3.34
C LEU A 75 -2.91 6.70 2.79
N ASN A 76 -3.60 7.39 1.88
CA ASN A 76 -3.18 8.71 1.41
C ASN A 76 -3.14 9.73 2.56
N SER A 77 -4.10 9.68 3.49
CA SER A 77 -4.11 10.52 4.70
C SER A 77 -2.90 10.24 5.57
N CYS A 78 -2.58 8.98 5.84
CA CYS A 78 -1.41 8.55 6.60
C CYS A 78 -0.12 9.12 6.00
N VAL A 79 0.11 8.93 4.69
CA VAL A 79 1.33 9.43 4.02
C VAL A 79 1.44 10.95 4.09
N ARG A 80 0.33 11.68 3.90
CA ARG A 80 0.33 13.16 4.02
C ARG A 80 0.67 13.62 5.44
N GLN A 81 0.14 12.93 6.45
CA GLN A 81 0.43 13.23 7.85
C GLN A 81 1.90 12.96 8.19
N CYS A 82 2.47 11.82 7.77
CA CYS A 82 3.90 11.54 7.96
C CYS A 82 4.79 12.64 7.36
N ILE A 83 4.49 13.08 6.14
CA ILE A 83 5.21 14.17 5.47
C ILE A 83 5.11 15.49 6.27
N ALA A 84 3.89 15.86 6.69
CA ALA A 84 3.64 17.10 7.42
C ALA A 84 4.34 17.09 8.80
N ILE A 85 4.26 15.98 9.53
CA ILE A 85 4.93 15.81 10.82
C ILE A 85 6.44 15.95 10.63
N ALA A 86 7.04 15.28 9.64
CA ALA A 86 8.48 15.42 9.37
C ALA A 86 8.88 16.87 9.05
N ASP A 87 8.03 17.62 8.34
CA ASP A 87 8.29 19.03 8.05
C ASP A 87 8.20 19.91 9.29
N VAL A 88 7.25 19.64 10.18
CA VAL A 88 7.14 20.33 11.48
C VAL A 88 8.37 20.01 12.34
N LEU A 89 8.74 18.74 12.49
CA LEU A 89 9.92 18.33 13.27
C LEU A 89 11.19 19.06 12.78
N LYS A 90 11.39 19.10 11.46
CA LYS A 90 12.55 19.78 10.85
C LYS A 90 12.57 21.30 11.10
N LYS A 91 11.40 21.94 11.21
CA LYS A 91 11.28 23.39 11.43
C LYS A 91 11.34 23.78 12.91
N SER A 92 10.83 22.92 13.80
CA SER A 92 10.68 23.24 15.21
C SER A 92 11.94 23.00 16.04
N PHE A 93 12.74 21.98 15.70
CA PHE A 93 13.90 21.61 16.49
C PHE A 93 15.19 22.20 15.93
N ARG A 94 16.04 22.72 16.83
CA ARG A 94 17.38 23.22 16.49
C ARG A 94 18.43 22.12 16.38
N CYS A 95 18.13 20.92 16.89
CA CYS A 95 18.96 19.73 16.72
C CYS A 95 18.61 19.01 15.41
N SER A 96 19.58 18.28 14.86
CA SER A 96 19.35 17.44 13.68
C SER A 96 18.56 16.20 14.10
N ILE A 97 17.33 16.07 13.60
CA ILE A 97 16.54 14.83 13.70
C ILE A 97 16.73 14.08 12.37
N PRO A 98 17.46 12.96 12.35
CA PRO A 98 17.75 12.23 11.12
C PRO A 98 16.48 11.55 10.60
N ILE A 99 15.80 12.17 9.63
CA ILE A 99 14.62 11.61 8.97
C ILE A 99 14.98 11.34 7.52
N GLN A 100 15.08 10.06 7.15
CA GLN A 100 15.25 9.67 5.75
C GLN A 100 13.89 9.75 5.04
N ARG A 101 13.64 10.88 4.39
CA ARG A 101 12.30 11.24 3.87
C ARG A 101 11.75 10.24 2.85
N ASP A 102 12.60 9.70 2.00
CA ASP A 102 12.17 8.72 1.00
C ASP A 102 11.72 7.41 1.67
N TYR A 103 12.39 7.00 2.75
CA TYR A 103 12.03 5.81 3.52
C TYR A 103 10.74 6.03 4.31
N LEU A 104 10.57 7.20 4.93
CA LEU A 104 9.33 7.58 5.61
C LEU A 104 8.12 7.49 4.66
N ILE A 105 8.24 8.04 3.46
CA ILE A 105 7.16 8.02 2.47
C ILE A 105 6.92 6.60 1.96
N ALA A 106 7.99 5.83 1.68
CA ALA A 106 7.87 4.44 1.26
C ALA A 106 7.18 3.57 2.32
N GLY A 107 7.59 3.67 3.59
CA GLY A 107 7.01 2.91 4.70
C GLY A 107 5.55 3.27 4.90
N ALA A 108 5.21 4.56 4.92
CA ALA A 108 3.83 5.01 5.01
C ALA A 108 2.97 4.52 3.83
N LEU A 109 3.53 4.41 2.63
CA LEU A 109 2.84 3.85 1.46
C LEU A 109 2.72 2.33 1.50
N LEU A 110 3.56 1.62 2.26
CA LEU A 110 3.57 0.16 2.32
C LEU A 110 2.90 -0.40 3.58
N ALA A 111 2.58 0.45 4.56
CA ALA A 111 2.01 0.07 5.85
C ALA A 111 0.80 -0.89 5.75
N ASP A 112 -0.08 -0.67 4.77
CA ASP A 112 -1.27 -1.49 4.54
C ASP A 112 -1.22 -2.28 3.20
N VAL A 113 -0.05 -2.47 2.59
CA VAL A 113 0.06 -3.10 1.26
C VAL A 113 -0.37 -4.56 1.22
N GLY A 114 -0.48 -5.21 2.38
CA GLY A 114 -1.03 -6.56 2.50
C GLY A 114 -2.57 -6.64 2.45
N LYS A 115 -3.31 -5.52 2.57
CA LYS A 115 -4.78 -5.54 2.58
C LYS A 115 -5.42 -6.11 1.30
N PRO A 116 -4.92 -5.81 0.09
CA PRO A 116 -5.40 -6.46 -1.14
C PRO A 116 -5.31 -8.00 -1.11
N LEU A 117 -4.37 -8.57 -0.35
CA LEU A 117 -4.21 -10.02 -0.16
C LEU A 117 -5.15 -10.56 0.94
N GLU A 118 -5.47 -9.72 1.94
CA GLU A 118 -6.35 -10.08 3.06
C GLU A 118 -7.83 -10.19 2.63
N TYR A 119 -8.25 -9.32 1.71
CA TYR A 119 -9.64 -9.26 1.23
C TYR A 119 -9.89 -10.12 -0.02
N ASP A 120 -11.14 -10.57 -0.15
CA ASP A 120 -11.66 -11.28 -1.32
C ASP A 120 -13.10 -10.81 -1.61
N LYS A 121 -13.69 -11.33 -2.69
CA LYS A 121 -15.10 -11.15 -3.02
C LYS A 121 -15.84 -12.47 -2.86
N ASP A 122 -16.99 -12.42 -2.21
CA ASP A 122 -17.92 -13.56 -2.15
C ASP A 122 -18.59 -13.83 -3.51
N ALA A 123 -19.45 -14.85 -3.58
CA ALA A 123 -20.17 -15.20 -4.81
C ALA A 123 -21.12 -14.09 -5.31
N SER A 124 -21.52 -13.16 -4.44
CA SER A 124 -22.37 -12.01 -4.77
C SER A 124 -21.55 -10.76 -5.11
N GLY A 125 -20.22 -10.83 -5.02
CA GLY A 125 -19.31 -9.72 -5.28
C GLY A 125 -19.05 -8.81 -4.07
N ASN A 126 -19.55 -9.15 -2.88
CA ASN A 126 -19.30 -8.36 -1.67
C ASN A 126 -17.86 -8.55 -1.19
N VAL A 127 -17.23 -7.47 -0.75
CA VAL A 127 -15.89 -7.51 -0.16
C VAL A 127 -15.97 -8.16 1.22
N ILE A 128 -15.22 -9.23 1.41
CA ILE A 128 -15.13 -10.00 2.64
C ILE A 128 -13.66 -10.21 3.05
N GLN A 129 -13.42 -10.66 4.28
CA GLN A 129 -12.12 -11.19 4.65
C GLN A 129 -11.95 -12.59 4.02
N GLY A 130 -10.97 -12.72 3.11
CA GLY A 130 -10.69 -13.98 2.43
C GLY A 130 -10.05 -15.03 3.35
N LYS A 131 -10.03 -16.29 2.92
CA LYS A 131 -9.42 -17.40 3.67
C LYS A 131 -7.95 -17.12 4.03
N PHE A 132 -7.17 -16.57 3.10
CA PHE A 132 -5.79 -16.17 3.36
C PHE A 132 -5.71 -15.11 4.45
N GLY A 133 -6.54 -14.06 4.36
CA GLY A 133 -6.60 -12.99 5.36
C GLY A 133 -7.02 -13.42 6.76
N GLN A 134 -7.76 -14.53 6.89
CA GLN A 134 -8.08 -15.13 8.19
C GLN A 134 -6.88 -15.82 8.83
N GLN A 135 -5.90 -16.26 8.03
CA GLN A 135 -4.71 -16.99 8.49
C GLN A 135 -3.50 -16.06 8.65
N VAL A 136 -3.30 -15.13 7.70
CA VAL A 136 -2.16 -14.21 7.66
C VAL A 136 -2.68 -12.80 7.40
N ARG A 137 -2.59 -11.95 8.42
CA ARG A 137 -3.05 -10.55 8.38
C ARG A 137 -2.10 -9.67 7.59
N HIS A 138 -2.62 -8.56 7.05
CA HIS A 138 -1.89 -7.61 6.23
C HIS A 138 -0.55 -7.09 6.77
N PRO A 139 -0.30 -6.95 8.10
CA PRO A 139 1.01 -6.52 8.56
C PRO A 139 2.10 -7.54 8.20
N PHE A 140 1.81 -8.84 8.31
CA PHE A 140 2.77 -9.90 8.00
C PHE A 140 2.93 -10.11 6.50
N SER A 141 1.80 -10.20 5.77
CA SER A 141 1.84 -10.40 4.33
C SER A 141 2.41 -9.19 3.58
N GLY A 142 2.16 -7.98 4.08
CA GLY A 142 2.73 -6.73 3.56
C GLY A 142 4.25 -6.67 3.71
N VAL A 143 4.78 -6.96 4.91
CA VAL A 143 6.23 -7.02 5.15
C VAL A 143 6.90 -8.09 4.28
N ALA A 144 6.32 -9.29 4.21
CA ALA A 144 6.86 -10.37 3.38
C ALA A 144 6.91 -9.98 1.89
N LEU A 145 5.85 -9.35 1.37
CA LEU A 145 5.80 -8.89 -0.01
C LEU A 145 6.80 -7.75 -0.26
N ALA A 146 6.90 -6.78 0.64
CA ALA A 146 7.86 -5.70 0.52
C ALA A 146 9.32 -6.20 0.55
N TYR A 147 9.62 -7.15 1.45
CA TYR A 147 10.92 -7.81 1.52
C TYR A 147 11.26 -8.55 0.21
N LYS A 148 10.31 -9.28 -0.39
CA LYS A 148 10.48 -9.96 -1.68
C LYS A 148 10.93 -9.01 -2.81
N HIS A 149 10.45 -7.77 -2.82
CA HIS A 149 10.83 -6.74 -3.80
C HIS A 149 12.08 -5.94 -3.40
N GLY A 150 12.79 -6.36 -2.35
CA GLY A 150 14.04 -5.76 -1.91
C GLY A 150 13.86 -4.36 -1.31
N ILE A 151 12.73 -4.11 -0.64
CA ILE A 151 12.56 -2.95 0.24
C ILE A 151 13.50 -3.12 1.45
N PRO A 152 14.29 -2.09 1.80
CA PRO A 152 15.25 -2.19 2.91
C PRO A 152 14.55 -2.31 4.27
N GLY A 153 15.21 -2.94 5.24
CA GLY A 153 14.63 -3.20 6.56
C GLY A 153 14.21 -1.95 7.33
N GLU A 154 14.86 -0.81 7.09
CA GLU A 154 14.51 0.48 7.71
C GLU A 154 13.17 1.06 7.22
N VAL A 155 12.57 0.47 6.19
CA VAL A 155 11.25 0.82 5.65
C VAL A 155 10.15 -0.15 6.10
N LEU A 156 10.53 -1.39 6.46
CA LEU A 156 9.62 -2.48 6.85
C LEU A 156 9.19 -2.35 8.32
#